data_AF-A0A952HKR5-F1
#
_entry.id   AF-A0A952HKR5-F1
#
_cell.length_a   1.000
_cell.length_b   1.000
_cell.length_c   1.000
_cell.angle_alpha   90.00
_cell.angle_beta   90.00
_cell.angle_gamma   90.00
#
_symmetry.space_group_name_H-M   'P 1'
#
loop_
_entity.id
_entity.type
_entity.pdbx_description
1 polymer ?
#
loop_
_entity_poly.entity_id
_entity_poly.type
_entity_poly.pdbx_seq_one_letter_code
_entity_poly.pdbx_strand_id
1 'polypeptide(L)'
;MPILFDGNRAIDVGLAQYPFTGHQRVALAAEWGGCGVDGCDRPASWTEAHHIEPWSRGGRTDLRNGVLLCRFHHMWLHNGHWRIEKRGGELWVVPPPGDTRTEKRLVRRNPIRR
;
A
#
# COMPACT_ATOMS: atom_id res chain seq x y z
N MET A 1 0.69 17.32 -16.80
CA MET A 1 0.72 17.18 -15.32
C MET A 1 2.17 17.15 -14.86
N PRO A 2 2.54 17.81 -13.75
CA PRO A 2 3.92 17.82 -13.27
C PRO A 2 4.26 16.50 -12.55
N ILE A 3 5.38 15.90 -12.95
CA ILE A 3 6.04 14.81 -12.22
C ILE A 3 6.73 15.45 -11.02
N LEU A 4 6.50 14.94 -9.80
CA LEU A 4 7.27 15.43 -8.63
C LEU A 4 8.59 14.69 -8.55
N PHE A 5 9.67 15.47 -8.44
CA PHE A 5 11.03 14.97 -8.33
C PHE A 5 11.61 15.29 -6.94
N ASP A 6 12.45 14.40 -6.42
CA ASP A 6 13.44 14.69 -5.37
C ASP A 6 14.82 14.62 -6.01
N GLY A 7 15.46 15.77 -6.12
CA GLY A 7 16.62 15.95 -7.00
C GLY A 7 16.29 15.55 -8.44
N ASN A 8 16.97 14.52 -8.96
CA ASN A 8 16.78 14.02 -10.32
C ASN A 8 15.89 12.76 -10.38
N ARG A 9 15.11 12.46 -9.33
CA ARG A 9 14.37 11.19 -9.18
C ARG A 9 12.87 11.42 -9.05
N ALA A 10 12.08 10.75 -9.89
CA ALA A 10 10.62 10.85 -9.83
C ALA A 10 10.05 10.13 -8.59
N ILE A 11 9.38 10.89 -7.71
CA ILE A 11 8.65 10.38 -6.53
C ILE A 11 7.15 10.24 -6.84
N ASP A 12 6.66 10.90 -7.89
CA ASP A 12 5.26 10.90 -8.30
C ASP A 12 5.19 10.86 -9.81
N VAL A 13 4.79 9.71 -10.36
CA VAL A 13 4.65 9.50 -11.80
C VAL A 13 3.18 9.63 -12.25
N GLY A 14 2.27 10.05 -11.36
CA GLY A 14 0.85 10.22 -11.67
C GLY A 14 0.21 8.93 -12.23
N LEU A 15 -0.62 9.09 -13.26
CA LEU A 15 -1.23 7.98 -14.02
C LEU A 15 -0.30 7.43 -15.12
N ALA A 16 0.88 8.03 -15.33
CA ALA A 16 1.70 7.74 -16.50
C ALA A 16 2.41 6.37 -16.45
N GLN A 17 2.50 5.75 -15.26
CA GLN A 17 3.11 4.43 -15.10
C GLN A 17 2.41 3.59 -14.03
N TYR A 18 2.23 2.32 -14.38
CA TYR A 18 1.93 1.19 -13.51
C TYR A 18 3.07 0.19 -13.72
N PRO A 19 4.16 0.23 -12.92
CA PRO A 19 4.13 0.03 -11.46
C PRO A 19 4.86 1.12 -10.63
N PHE A 20 4.80 1.02 -9.29
CA PHE A 20 5.65 1.81 -8.38
C PHE A 20 7.14 1.69 -8.77
N THR A 21 7.85 2.82 -8.83
CA THR A 21 9.28 2.84 -9.14
C THR A 21 10.11 2.19 -8.03
N GLY A 22 11.33 1.76 -8.35
CA GLY A 22 12.23 1.16 -7.33
C GLY A 22 12.46 2.09 -6.12
N HIS A 23 12.60 3.40 -6.35
CA HIS A 23 12.76 4.37 -5.27
C HIS A 23 11.49 4.53 -4.42
N GLN A 24 10.32 4.54 -5.05
CA GLN A 24 9.06 4.54 -4.30
C GLN A 24 8.92 3.28 -3.44
N ARG A 25 9.32 2.11 -3.95
CA ARG A 25 9.31 0.86 -3.16
C ARG A 25 10.27 0.92 -1.97
N VAL A 26 11.46 1.50 -2.13
CA VAL A 26 12.40 1.71 -1.01
C VAL A 26 11.81 2.65 0.04
N ALA A 27 11.19 3.76 -0.39
CA ALA A 27 10.54 4.70 0.54
C ALA A 27 9.34 4.06 1.26
N LEU A 28 8.53 3.26 0.55
CA LEU A 28 7.45 2.48 1.17
C LEU A 28 8.00 1.46 2.18
N ALA A 29 9.11 0.77 1.87
CA ALA A 29 9.77 -0.13 2.80
C ALA A 29 10.23 0.59 4.07
N ALA A 30 10.79 1.79 3.92
CA ALA A 30 11.11 2.64 5.04
C ALA A 30 9.86 3.10 5.80
N GLU A 31 8.74 3.46 5.17
CA GLU A 31 7.55 3.90 5.93
C GLU A 31 6.82 2.78 6.65
N TRP A 32 6.69 1.62 6.01
CA TRP A 32 5.85 0.53 6.47
C TRP A 32 6.60 -0.52 7.28
N GLY A 33 7.89 -0.74 7.02
CA GLY A 33 8.73 -1.72 7.74
C GLY A 33 8.37 -3.20 7.50
N GLY A 34 7.28 -3.50 6.80
CA GLY A 34 6.82 -4.87 6.55
C GLY A 34 5.39 -4.90 6.04
N CYS A 35 4.77 -6.08 6.08
CA CYS A 35 3.37 -6.21 5.72
C CYS A 35 2.49 -5.38 6.66
N GLY A 36 1.65 -4.53 6.07
CA GLY A 36 0.78 -3.63 6.83
C GLY A 36 -0.36 -4.33 7.57
N VAL A 37 -0.78 -5.54 7.17
CA VAL A 37 -1.90 -6.23 7.84
C VAL A 37 -1.54 -6.50 9.31
N ASP A 38 -2.42 -6.07 10.22
CA ASP A 38 -2.22 -6.26 11.65
C ASP A 38 -2.07 -7.75 12.00
N GLY A 39 -1.10 -8.07 12.86
CA GLY A 39 -0.68 -9.44 13.15
C GLY A 39 0.23 -10.14 12.13
N CYS A 40 0.56 -9.55 10.98
CA CYS A 40 1.52 -10.14 10.02
C CYS A 40 2.96 -9.66 10.22
N ASP A 41 3.90 -10.56 10.49
CA ASP A 41 5.31 -10.25 10.79
C ASP A 41 6.24 -10.20 9.57
N ARG A 42 5.73 -10.44 8.36
CA ARG A 42 6.55 -10.53 7.15
C ARG A 42 7.32 -9.23 6.89
N PRO A 43 8.65 -9.29 6.68
CA PRO A 43 9.50 -8.11 6.51
C PRO A 43 9.27 -7.43 5.16
N ALA A 44 9.70 -6.18 5.02
CA ALA A 44 9.51 -5.41 3.80
C ALA A 44 10.10 -6.08 2.54
N SER A 45 11.20 -6.83 2.67
CA SER A 45 11.81 -7.60 1.58
C SER A 45 10.89 -8.70 1.01
N TRP A 46 9.84 -9.08 1.74
CA TRP A 46 8.86 -10.10 1.35
C TRP A 46 7.52 -9.47 0.93
N THR A 47 7.52 -8.17 0.62
CA THR A 47 6.32 -7.41 0.28
C THR A 47 6.33 -6.80 -1.11
N GLU A 48 5.13 -6.59 -1.60
CA GLU A 48 4.80 -5.89 -2.83
C GLU A 48 4.09 -4.59 -2.47
N ALA A 49 4.30 -3.56 -3.28
CA ALA A 49 3.60 -2.29 -3.13
C ALA A 49 2.20 -2.43 -3.75
N HIS A 50 1.18 -2.06 -2.97
CA HIS A 50 -0.22 -2.12 -3.36
C HIS A 50 -0.85 -0.73 -3.25
N HIS A 51 -1.66 -0.35 -4.22
CA HIS A 51 -2.38 0.92 -4.20
C HIS A 51 -3.57 0.87 -3.24
N ILE A 52 -3.77 1.90 -2.41
CA ILE A 52 -4.96 2.03 -1.54
C ILE A 52 -6.20 2.25 -2.41
N GLU A 53 -6.19 3.31 -3.21
CA GLU A 53 -7.11 3.51 -4.31
C GLU A 53 -6.50 2.86 -5.56
N PRO A 54 -7.14 1.85 -6.16
CA PRO A 54 -6.62 1.19 -7.36
C PRO A 54 -6.30 2.17 -8.48
N TRP A 55 -5.19 1.94 -9.18
CA TRP A 55 -4.79 2.75 -10.33
C TRP A 55 -5.89 2.80 -11.42
N SER A 56 -6.59 1.68 -11.64
CA SER A 56 -7.72 1.59 -12.59
C SER A 56 -8.91 2.47 -12.24
N ARG A 57 -8.99 2.99 -11.01
CA ARG A 57 -10.00 3.93 -10.52
C ARG A 57 -9.47 5.35 -10.37
N GLY A 58 -8.30 5.64 -10.96
CA GLY A 58 -7.66 6.95 -10.90
C GLY A 58 -6.71 7.12 -9.70
N GLY A 59 -6.41 6.04 -8.98
CA GLY A 59 -5.41 6.05 -7.91
C GLY A 59 -4.02 6.44 -8.42
N ARG A 60 -3.35 7.33 -7.68
CA ARG A 60 -2.01 7.81 -8.04
C ARG A 60 -0.93 6.81 -7.66
N THR A 61 0.12 6.70 -8.47
CA THR A 61 1.33 5.96 -8.08
C THR A 61 2.26 6.89 -7.30
N ASP A 62 1.96 7.06 -6.01
CA ASP A 62 2.75 7.85 -5.05
C ASP A 62 2.77 7.18 -3.65
N LEU A 63 3.64 7.66 -2.75
CA LEU A 63 3.82 7.07 -1.43
C LEU A 63 2.58 7.15 -0.53
N ARG A 64 1.72 8.17 -0.71
CA ARG A 64 0.51 8.36 0.11
C ARG A 64 -0.58 7.37 -0.27
N ASN A 65 -0.59 6.93 -1.52
CA ASN A 65 -1.48 5.91 -2.02
C ASN A 65 -0.86 4.49 -2.00
N GLY A 66 0.33 4.31 -1.44
CA GLY A 66 1.02 3.03 -1.39
C GLY A 66 1.01 2.37 -0.01
N VAL A 67 0.75 1.06 0.02
CA VAL A 67 0.93 0.19 1.19
C VAL A 67 1.84 -0.99 0.85
N LEU A 68 2.45 -1.61 1.85
CA LEU A 68 3.19 -2.86 1.67
C LEU A 68 2.38 -4.07 2.13
N LEU A 69 2.22 -5.05 1.24
CA LEU A 69 1.58 -6.32 1.54
C LEU A 69 2.48 -7.46 1.11
N CYS A 70 2.60 -8.48 1.96
CA CYS A 70 3.22 -9.73 1.53
C CYS A 70 2.38 -10.41 0.44
N ARG A 71 2.99 -11.30 -0.35
CA ARG A 71 2.33 -12.01 -1.45
C ARG A 71 0.98 -12.63 -1.05
N PHE A 72 0.89 -13.26 0.12
CA PHE A 72 -0.36 -13.83 0.63
C PHE A 72 -1.44 -12.77 0.84
N HIS A 73 -1.15 -11.69 1.58
CA HIS A 73 -2.14 -10.64 1.84
C HIS A 73 -2.44 -9.82 0.59
N HIS A 74 -1.46 -9.65 -0.30
CA HIS A 74 -1.66 -8.99 -1.59
C HIS A 74 -2.68 -9.77 -2.43
N MET A 75 -2.50 -11.08 -2.55
CA MET A 75 -3.43 -11.95 -3.29
C MET A 75 -4.78 -12.09 -2.58
N TRP A 76 -4.79 -12.11 -1.24
CA TRP A 76 -6.03 -12.12 -0.45
C TRP A 76 -6.89 -10.89 -0.74
N LEU A 77 -6.28 -9.70 -0.78
CA LEU A 77 -7.01 -8.49 -1.15
C LEU A 77 -7.49 -8.54 -2.60
N HIS A 78 -6.56 -8.83 -3.51
CA HIS A 78 -6.81 -8.79 -4.94
C HIS A 78 -7.91 -9.78 -5.38
N ASN A 79 -7.78 -11.05 -4.98
CA ASN A 79 -8.70 -12.12 -5.40
C ASN A 79 -9.95 -12.21 -4.54
N GLY A 80 -9.85 -11.80 -3.27
CA GLY A 80 -11.01 -11.77 -2.38
C GLY A 80 -11.87 -10.53 -2.57
N HIS A 81 -11.52 -9.61 -3.47
CA HIS A 81 -12.16 -8.30 -3.63
C HIS A 81 -12.26 -7.49 -2.33
N TRP A 82 -11.29 -7.70 -1.43
CA TRP A 82 -11.20 -6.87 -0.23
C TRP A 82 -10.68 -5.50 -0.60
N ARG A 83 -11.17 -4.49 0.10
CA ARG A 83 -10.89 -3.08 -0.18
C ARG A 83 -10.20 -2.43 1.00
N ILE A 84 -9.38 -1.43 0.74
CA ILE A 84 -8.78 -0.61 1.79
C ILE A 84 -9.64 0.64 1.94
N GLU A 85 -10.13 0.88 3.15
CA GLU A 85 -10.86 2.10 3.51
C GLU A 85 -10.03 2.97 4.46
N LYS A 86 -10.15 4.29 4.29
CA LYS A 86 -9.56 5.25 5.22
C LYS A 86 -10.63 5.75 6.19
N ARG A 87 -10.42 5.54 7.49
CA ARG A 87 -11.36 5.93 8.56
C ARG A 87 -10.60 6.67 9.66
N GLY A 88 -10.92 7.93 9.90
CA GLY A 88 -10.28 8.72 10.97
C GLY A 88 -8.75 8.83 10.87
N GLY A 89 -8.17 8.69 9.67
CA GLY A 89 -6.72 8.67 9.46
C GLY A 89 -6.09 7.27 9.52
N GLU A 90 -6.81 6.26 9.99
CA GLU A 90 -6.40 4.86 9.92
C GLU A 90 -6.81 4.22 8.61
N LEU A 91 -6.11 3.16 8.23
CA LEU A 91 -6.42 2.35 7.05
C LEU A 91 -6.92 0.97 7.50
N TRP A 92 -7.99 0.50 6.88
CA TRP A 92 -8.68 -0.74 7.23
C TRP A 92 -8.88 -1.59 5.98
N VAL A 93 -8.56 -2.87 6.05
CA VAL A 93 -8.92 -3.85 5.04
C VAL A 93 -10.31 -4.38 5.36
N VAL A 94 -11.25 -4.18 4.45
CA VAL A 94 -12.68 -4.42 4.65
C VAL A 94 -13.15 -5.51 3.69
N PRO A 95 -13.94 -6.49 4.17
CA PRO A 95 -14.48 -7.55 3.33
C PRO A 95 -15.43 -7.01 2.24
N PRO A 96 -15.59 -7.73 1.12
CA PRO A 96 -16.69 -7.49 0.20
C PRO A 96 -18.04 -7.84 0.85
N PRO A 97 -19.16 -7.32 0.34
CA PRO A 97 -20.49 -7.69 0.81
C PRO A 97 -20.69 -9.21 0.80
N GLY A 98 -21.14 -9.78 1.93
CA GLY A 98 -21.41 -11.22 2.08
C GLY A 98 -20.24 -12.06 2.58
N ASP A 99 -19.01 -11.52 2.67
CA ASP A 99 -17.91 -12.19 3.39
C ASP A 99 -18.04 -11.91 4.90
N THR A 100 -18.06 -12.96 5.71
CA THR A 100 -18.28 -12.90 7.17
C THR A 100 -16.99 -12.70 7.97
N ARG A 101 -15.83 -12.71 7.33
CA ARG A 101 -14.54 -12.45 8.00
C ARG A 101 -14.47 -11.01 8.49
N THR A 102 -13.76 -10.80 9.58
CA THR A 102 -13.61 -9.48 10.19
C THR A 102 -12.63 -8.59 9.43
N GLU A 103 -12.92 -7.30 9.43
CA GLU A 103 -11.99 -6.27 8.94
C GLU A 103 -10.69 -6.27 9.77
N LYS A 104 -9.60 -5.85 9.13
CA LYS A 104 -8.28 -5.77 9.76
C LYS A 104 -7.67 -4.39 9.53
N ARG A 105 -7.14 -3.79 10.58
CA ARG A 105 -6.38 -2.54 10.45
C ARG A 105 -5.06 -2.77 9.71
N LEU A 106 -4.61 -1.76 8.98
CA LEU A 106 -3.26 -1.67 8.45
C LEU A 106 -2.39 -0.84 9.39
N VAL A 107 -1.27 -1.42 9.83
CA VAL A 107 -0.32 -0.85 10.79
C VAL A 107 1.05 -0.66 10.15
N ARG A 108 1.66 0.49 10.38
CA ARG A 108 3.06 0.75 10.03
C ARG A 108 3.94 0.13 11.11
N ARG A 109 4.96 -0.63 10.70
CA ARG A 109 5.85 -1.38 11.59
C ARG A 109 7.25 -0.78 11.70
N ASN A 110 7.60 0.24 10.92
CA ASN A 110 8.90 0.88 11.08
C ASN A 110 8.98 1.62 12.43
N PRO A 111 9.89 1.25 13.34
CA PRO A 111 10.07 1.94 14.62
C PRO A 111 10.52 3.40 14.48
N ILE A 112 11.08 3.82 13.34
CA ILE A 112 11.62 5.17 13.14
C ILE A 112 10.52 6.23 12.89
N ARG A 113 9.28 5.81 12.59
CA ARG A 113 8.15 6.72 12.28
C ARG A 113 6.98 6.62 13.26
N ARG A 114 7.23 6.14 14.48
CA ARG A 114 6.21 6.02 15.54
C ARG A 114 6.23 7.20 16.50
#